data_AF-Q12J61-F1
#
_entry.id   AF-Q12J61-F1
#
_cell.length_a   1.000
_cell.length_b   1.000
_cell.length_c   1.000
_cell.angle_alpha   90.00
_cell.angle_beta   90.00
_cell.angle_gamma   90.00
#
_symmetry.space_group_name_H-M   'P 1'
#
loop_
_entity.id
_entity.type
_entity.pdbx_description
1 polymer ?
#
loop_
_entity_poly.entity_id
_entity_poly.type
_entity_poly.pdbx_seq_one_letter_code
_entity_poly.pdbx_strand_id
1 'polypeptide(L)'
;MPNLITAPIFEKSPYMMGLLELDADPAAERFAVIDRASLKLLWQKEVPAGGQVKCLVRPSYALSGVLVMILDDNQEYNAKVADGVTLPLVDSHTVNLGY
;
A
#
# COMPACT_ATOMS: atom_id res chain seq x y z
N MET A 1 -18.48 3.47 -16.14
CA MET A 1 -17.47 2.39 -16.07
C MET A 1 -17.25 2.09 -14.58
N PRO A 2 -17.27 0.83 -14.13
CA PRO A 2 -17.02 0.55 -12.71
C PRO A 2 -15.58 0.91 -12.37
N ASN A 3 -15.38 1.56 -11.22
CA ASN A 3 -14.06 1.99 -10.72
C ASN A 3 -13.03 0.86 -10.86
N LEU A 4 -12.02 1.07 -11.71
CA LEU A 4 -10.97 0.09 -12.01
C LEU A 4 -9.92 -0.02 -10.88
N ILE A 5 -10.06 0.78 -9.84
CA ILE A 5 -9.19 0.78 -8.66
C ILE A 5 -9.91 -0.06 -7.59
N THR A 6 -9.29 -1.17 -7.17
CA THR A 6 -9.75 -1.86 -5.97
C THR A 6 -9.54 -0.87 -4.83
N ALA A 7 -10.60 -0.32 -4.23
CA ALA A 7 -10.39 0.55 -3.08
C ALA A 7 -9.66 -0.27 -1.99
N PRO A 8 -8.61 0.27 -1.35
CA PRO A 8 -8.03 -0.35 -0.16
C PRO A 8 -9.15 -0.64 0.85
N ILE A 9 -9.05 -1.78 1.53
CA ILE A 9 -10.06 -2.19 2.49
C ILE A 9 -9.74 -1.46 3.79
N PHE A 10 -10.40 -0.33 4.00
CA PHE A 10 -10.29 0.46 5.23
C PHE A 10 -11.15 -0.12 6.37
N GLU A 11 -12.04 -1.06 6.06
CA GLU A 11 -12.93 -1.67 7.03
C GLU A 11 -12.29 -2.90 7.67
N LYS A 12 -12.56 -3.08 8.96
CA LYS A 12 -12.14 -4.27 9.70
C LYS A 12 -12.83 -5.50 9.10
N SER A 13 -12.04 -6.54 8.87
CA SER A 13 -12.47 -7.82 8.35
C SER A 13 -12.37 -8.88 9.44
N PRO A 14 -13.35 -9.81 9.56
CA PRO A 14 -13.25 -10.95 10.46
C PRO A 14 -12.21 -11.99 10.00
N TYR A 15 -11.67 -11.82 8.79
CA TYR A 15 -10.58 -12.66 8.27
C TYR A 15 -9.23 -12.00 8.50
N MET A 16 -8.18 -12.81 8.56
CA MET A 16 -6.80 -12.32 8.49
C MET A 16 -6.63 -11.43 7.25
N MET A 17 -5.80 -10.40 7.36
CA MET A 17 -5.53 -9.43 6.30
C MET A 17 -4.03 -9.24 6.14
N GLY A 18 -3.58 -8.87 4.95
CA GLY A 18 -2.20 -8.43 4.75
C GLY A 18 -2.02 -7.01 5.27
N LEU A 19 -1.03 -6.79 6.11
CA LEU A 19 -0.67 -5.45 6.58
C LEU A 19 0.47 -4.89 5.74
N LEU A 20 0.17 -3.82 5.01
CA LEU A 20 1.19 -2.98 4.40
C LEU A 20 1.58 -1.89 5.39
N GLU A 21 2.85 -1.86 5.75
CA GLU A 21 3.48 -0.72 6.41
C GLU A 21 4.57 -0.20 5.48
N LEU A 22 4.46 1.07 5.12
CA LEU A 22 5.43 1.76 4.29
C LEU A 22 5.99 2.92 5.11
N ASP A 23 7.31 2.89 5.29
CA ASP A 23 8.09 4.01 5.81
C ASP A 23 8.65 4.78 4.61
N ALA A 24 7.86 5.73 4.13
CA ALA A 24 8.25 6.60 3.02
C ALA A 24 9.08 7.77 3.57
N ASP A 25 10.02 8.26 2.75
CA ASP A 25 10.74 9.50 3.04
C ASP A 25 9.71 10.63 3.26
N PRO A 26 9.82 11.47 4.30
CA PRO A 26 8.94 12.63 4.47
C PRO A 26 8.94 13.61 3.29
N ALA A 27 10.01 13.62 2.48
CA ALA A 27 10.10 14.39 1.25
C ALA A 27 9.40 13.70 0.06
N ALA A 28 9.06 12.41 0.17
CA ALA A 28 8.30 11.74 -0.87
C ALA A 28 6.87 12.27 -0.91
N GLU A 29 6.36 12.52 -2.11
CA GLU A 29 5.07 13.17 -2.28
C GLU A 29 3.96 12.15 -2.48
N ARG A 30 4.20 11.09 -3.26
CA ARG A 30 3.18 10.07 -3.58
C ARG A 30 3.70 8.66 -3.51
N PHE A 31 2.79 7.72 -3.23
CA PHE A 31 3.06 6.30 -3.32
C PHE A 31 1.93 5.55 -4.04
N ALA A 32 2.27 4.40 -4.59
CA ALA A 32 1.34 3.45 -5.20
C ALA A 32 1.66 2.02 -4.78
N VAL A 33 0.62 1.22 -4.59
CA VAL A 33 0.65 -0.20 -4.27
C VAL A 33 -0.08 -0.91 -5.39
N ILE A 34 0.60 -1.88 -6.00
CA ILE A 34 0.19 -2.50 -7.25
C ILE A 34 0.23 -4.02 -7.08
N ASP A 35 -0.78 -4.71 -7.62
CA ASP A 35 -0.75 -6.16 -7.76
C ASP A 35 0.33 -6.54 -8.76
N ARG A 36 1.33 -7.27 -8.30
CA ARG A 36 2.47 -7.68 -9.11
C ARG A 36 2.07 -8.53 -10.33
N ALA A 37 1.06 -9.39 -10.20
CA ALA A 37 0.71 -10.35 -11.25
C ALA A 37 -0.10 -9.70 -12.37
N SER A 38 -1.04 -8.82 -12.02
CA SER A 38 -1.96 -8.18 -12.98
C SER A 38 -1.59 -6.73 -13.31
N LEU A 39 -0.62 -6.15 -12.60
CA LEU A 39 -0.30 -4.72 -12.61
C LEU A 39 -1.50 -3.82 -12.27
N LYS A 40 -2.53 -4.38 -11.61
CA LYS A 40 -3.69 -3.62 -11.15
C LYS A 40 -3.31 -2.73 -9.98
N LEU A 41 -3.66 -1.46 -10.06
CA LEU A 41 -3.53 -0.54 -8.94
C LEU A 41 -4.43 -0.96 -7.77
N LEU A 42 -3.81 -1.23 -6.62
CA LEU A 42 -4.49 -1.59 -5.37
C LEU A 42 -4.72 -0.36 -4.49
N TRP A 43 -3.77 0.57 -4.46
CA TRP A 43 -3.90 1.80 -3.69
C TRP A 43 -2.92 2.86 -4.17
N GLN A 44 -3.30 4.12 -4.10
CA GLN A 44 -2.40 5.25 -4.26
C GLN A 44 -2.86 6.41 -3.37
N LYS A 45 -1.91 7.18 -2.86
CA LYS A 45 -2.19 8.43 -2.13
C LYS A 45 -0.93 9.29 -2.05
N GLU A 46 -1.13 10.52 -1.62
CA GLU A 46 -0.06 11.35 -1.08
C GLU A 46 0.51 10.73 0.22
N VAL A 47 1.80 10.87 0.41
CA VAL A 47 2.48 10.47 1.65
C VAL A 47 2.12 11.49 2.74
N PRO A 48 1.64 11.06 3.92
CA PRO A 48 1.32 11.97 5.00
C PRO A 48 2.57 12.62 5.59
N ALA A 49 2.41 13.74 6.30
CA ALA A 49 3.49 14.59 6.85
C ALA A 49 4.43 13.91 7.89
N GLY A 50 4.36 12.59 8.07
CA GLY A 50 5.27 11.79 8.89
C GLY A 50 5.87 10.58 8.18
N GLY A 51 5.69 10.45 6.86
CA GLY A 51 6.26 9.35 6.06
C GLY A 51 5.63 7.98 6.25
N GLN A 52 4.94 7.75 7.38
CA GLN A 52 4.33 6.46 7.68
C GLN A 52 2.97 6.28 7.03
N VAL A 53 2.84 5.20 6.29
CA VAL A 53 1.61 4.78 5.62
C VAL A 53 1.27 3.36 6.04
N LYS A 54 0.02 3.14 6.46
CA LYS A 54 -0.49 1.81 6.80
C LYS A 54 -1.81 1.50 6.11
N CYS A 55 -1.93 0.30 5.56
CA CYS A 55 -3.22 -0.20 5.08
C CYS A 55 -3.35 -1.71 5.18
N LEU A 56 -4.60 -2.16 5.13
CA LEU A 56 -4.94 -3.57 5.03
C LEU A 56 -5.32 -3.92 3.59
N VAL A 57 -4.77 -5.03 3.12
CA VAL A 57 -5.10 -5.63 1.83
C VAL A 57 -5.57 -7.06 2.00
N ARG A 58 -6.21 -7.61 0.96
CA ARG A 58 -6.65 -9.01 0.97
C ARG A 58 -5.46 -9.95 1.16
N PRO A 59 -5.62 -11.07 1.89
CA PRO A 59 -4.56 -12.07 2.09
C PRO A 59 -3.90 -12.58 0.81
N SER A 60 -4.66 -12.66 -0.27
CA SER A 60 -4.14 -13.08 -1.57
C SER A 60 -2.96 -12.21 -2.02
N TYR A 61 -3.03 -10.90 -1.79
CA TYR A 61 -1.96 -9.96 -2.15
C TYR A 61 -0.77 -10.04 -1.21
N ALA A 62 -1.00 -10.38 0.07
CA ALA A 62 0.06 -10.61 1.04
C ALA A 62 0.95 -11.80 0.65
N LEU A 63 0.31 -12.88 0.19
CA LEU A 63 0.97 -14.13 -0.18
C LEU A 63 1.64 -14.06 -1.57
N SER A 64 1.02 -13.37 -2.54
CA SER A 64 1.61 -13.18 -3.88
C SER A 64 2.73 -12.15 -3.91
N GLY A 65 2.80 -11.32 -2.88
CA GLY A 65 3.59 -10.09 -2.85
C GLY A 65 2.94 -8.97 -3.67
N VAL A 66 3.33 -7.74 -3.35
CA VAL A 66 2.91 -6.52 -4.03
C VAL A 66 4.11 -5.76 -4.59
N LEU A 67 3.85 -4.92 -5.58
CA LEU A 67 4.80 -3.91 -6.05
C LEU A 67 4.47 -2.59 -5.36
N VAL A 68 5.46 -1.98 -4.73
CA VAL A 68 5.35 -0.67 -4.07
C VAL A 68 6.21 0.31 -4.83
N MET A 69 5.62 1.47 -5.15
CA MET A 69 6.29 2.54 -5.86
C MET A 69 6.14 3.85 -5.09
N ILE A 70 7.22 4.58 -4.95
CA ILE A 70 7.26 5.94 -4.43
C ILE A 70 7.62 6.86 -5.59
N LEU A 71 6.82 7.89 -5.78
CA LEU A 71 6.96 8.88 -6.82
C LEU A 71 7.23 10.25 -6.22
N ASP A 72 8.05 10.98 -6.94
CA ASP A 72 8.43 12.35 -6.69
C ASP A 72 7.84 13.21 -7.81
N ASP A 73 7.05 14.21 -7.44
CA ASP A 73 6.30 15.09 -8.36
C ASP A 73 7.14 16.31 -8.74
N ASN A 74 8.02 16.74 -7.84
CA ASN A 74 8.93 17.87 -8.07
C ASN A 74 10.16 17.52 -8.94
N GLN A 75 10.38 16.22 -9.23
CA GLN A 75 11.45 15.68 -10.08
C GLN A 75 12.87 15.93 -9.52
N GLU A 76 12.98 16.19 -8.23
CA GLU A 76 14.25 16.33 -7.52
C GLU A 76 14.89 14.97 -7.27
N TYR A 77 14.07 13.93 -7.07
CA TYR A 77 14.51 12.57 -6.78
C TYR A 77 13.97 11.56 -7.79
N ASN A 78 14.71 10.45 -7.93
CA ASN A 78 14.25 9.33 -8.75
C ASN A 78 13.14 8.56 -8.04
N ALA A 79 12.18 8.05 -8.82
CA ALA A 79 11.18 7.11 -8.32
C ALA A 79 11.86 5.87 -7.74
N LYS A 80 11.32 5.35 -6.63
CA LYS A 80 11.78 4.12 -6.00
C LYS A 80 10.72 3.05 -6.13
N VAL A 81 11.12 1.87 -6.64
CA VAL A 81 10.23 0.73 -6.81
C VAL A 81 10.77 -0.47 -6.05
N ALA A 82 9.92 -1.09 -5.26
CA ALA A 82 10.17 -2.36 -4.59
C ALA A 82 9.20 -3.41 -5.14
N ASP A 83 9.73 -4.44 -5.79
CA ASP A 83 8.97 -5.57 -6.31
C ASP A 83 8.98 -6.75 -5.32
N GLY A 84 7.90 -7.52 -5.30
CA GLY A 84 7.80 -8.75 -4.51
C GLY A 84 7.73 -8.53 -3.00
N VAL A 85 7.20 -7.37 -2.56
CA VAL A 85 7.07 -7.05 -1.13
C VAL A 85 6.03 -7.97 -0.50
N THR A 86 6.47 -8.84 0.41
CA THR A 86 5.60 -9.75 1.16
C THR A 86 5.03 -9.05 2.39
N LEU A 87 3.74 -9.27 2.67
CA LEU A 87 3.05 -8.60 3.77
C LEU A 87 2.75 -9.58 4.90
N PRO A 88 2.97 -9.23 6.18
CA PRO A 88 2.54 -10.06 7.28
C PRO A 88 1.01 -10.17 7.32
N LEU A 89 0.51 -11.37 7.60
CA LEU A 89 -0.90 -11.60 7.87
C LEU A 89 -1.21 -11.23 9.32
N VAL A 90 -2.21 -10.38 9.53
CA VAL A 90 -2.62 -9.87 10.83
C VAL A 90 -4.14 -9.92 11.00
N ASP A 91 -4.59 -9.98 12.25
CA ASP A 91 -6.00 -9.72 12.57
C ASP A 91 -6.28 -8.22 12.38
N SER A 92 -7.21 -7.91 11.48
CA SER A 92 -7.57 -6.53 11.17
C SER A 92 -7.97 -5.75 12.43
N HIS A 93 -8.61 -6.37 13.43
CA HIS A 93 -9.10 -5.74 14.65
C HIS A 93 -7.98 -5.26 15.58
N THR A 94 -6.80 -5.88 15.50
CA THR A 94 -5.65 -5.57 16.36
C THR A 94 -4.77 -4.42 15.83
N VAL A 95 -4.94 -4.05 14.55
CA VAL A 95 -4.10 -3.03 13.91
C VAL A 95 -4.69 -1.63 14.09
N ASN A 96 -3.88 -0.69 14.56
CA ASN A 96 -4.19 0.74 14.46
C ASN A 96 -3.61 1.29 13.15
N LEU A 97 -4.49 1.78 12.29
CA LEU A 97 -4.11 2.27 10.97
C LEU A 97 -3.79 3.76 10.93
N GLY A 98 -4.00 4.49 12.04
CA GLY A 98 -3.55 5.88 12.20
C GLY A 98 -4.24 6.90 11.30
N TYR A 99 -5.45 6.59 10.81
CA TYR A 99 -6.32 7.58 10.14
C TYR A 99 -7.09 8.42 11.15
#